data_AF-A0A9X2QGU5-F1
#
_entry.id   AF-A0A9X2QGU5-F1
#
_cell.length_a   1.000
_cell.length_b   1.000
_cell.length_c   1.000
_cell.angle_alpha   90.00
_cell.angle_beta   90.00
_cell.angle_gamma   90.00
#
_symmetry.space_group_name_H-M   'P 1'
#
loop_
_entity.id
_entity.type
_entity.pdbx_description
1 polymer ?
#
loop_
_entity_poly.entity_id
_entity_poly.type
_entity_poly.pdbx_seq_one_letter_code
_entity_poly.pdbx_strand_id
1 'polypeptide(L)'
;MKLFIEIGIKQYIIYAHKNISELTISIEGLGGDPIKVKITRPLATIKNEEDMLEALEEYRGLTPESHERQVWDFLKSLSKPLTVTLDRTISAESEHETFYEPGRGRVRGAKSPLAKVASVTRHKYAIYTNRVRSHTESLKSRIILSAFRSPFIRMRDPRLSVVTLDELEMLKSKVTSLLYASVEIDEKGSDSINAYFDEARDMVRYGMTDENARKLFSAQYQQIFELAEAFRLYEEASVTDYEQIGSYLNSLNNFFRESGKSIGFNEGDGTLGFQFIGMNGEPSGAYLALDRMSSGERQLLILVTFLAFISRRNRVFIVDEPELSLHPRWQRSFVEVVLKQSPKGTQVIMATHSPEIVSKYRASCVILDKAHGHG
;
A
#
# COMPACT_ATOMS: atom_id res chain seq x y z
N MET A 1 27.52 -12.33 3.61
CA MET A 1 26.22 -11.71 3.26
C MET A 1 26.46 -10.30 2.74
N LYS A 2 25.70 -9.86 1.72
CA LYS A 2 25.72 -8.47 1.24
C LYS A 2 24.33 -7.87 1.44
N LEU A 3 24.25 -6.69 2.05
CA LEU A 3 23.00 -5.93 2.24
C LEU A 3 23.13 -4.61 1.49
N PHE A 4 22.12 -4.26 0.70
CA PHE A 4 22.10 -3.03 -0.08
C PHE A 4 21.24 -2.01 0.63
N ILE A 5 21.80 -0.84 0.92
CA ILE A 5 21.08 0.24 1.59
C ILE A 5 21.19 1.52 0.80
N GLU A 6 20.05 2.09 0.47
CA GLU A 6 19.99 3.45 -0.07
C GLU A 6 19.61 4.41 1.05
N ILE A 7 20.30 5.55 1.16
CA ILE A 7 19.92 6.66 2.05
C ILE A 7 20.02 7.96 1.24
N GLY A 8 18.88 8.57 0.94
CA GLY A 8 18.80 9.69 0.01
C GLY A 8 19.20 9.25 -1.41
N ILE A 9 20.25 9.87 -1.96
CA ILE A 9 20.79 9.58 -3.31
C ILE A 9 22.02 8.65 -3.22
N LYS A 10 22.53 8.39 -2.01
CA LYS A 10 23.73 7.56 -1.81
C LYS A 10 23.36 6.10 -1.60
N GLN A 11 24.14 5.21 -2.23
CA GLN A 11 24.06 3.76 -2.08
C GLN A 11 25.23 3.28 -1.22
N TYR A 12 24.93 2.39 -0.27
CA TYR A 12 25.89 1.74 0.60
C TYR A 12 25.72 0.23 0.49
N ILE A 13 26.84 -0.51 0.54
CA ILE A 13 26.83 -1.96 0.57
C ILE A 13 27.46 -2.42 1.88
N ILE A 14 26.67 -3.11 2.70
CA ILE A 14 27.14 -3.71 3.93
C ILE A 14 27.59 -5.12 3.64
N TYR A 15 28.85 -5.40 3.90
CA TYR A 15 29.43 -6.73 3.85
C TYR A 15 29.54 -7.26 5.27
N ALA A 16 28.82 -8.34 5.54
CA ALA A 16 28.99 -9.13 6.75
C ALA A 16 29.68 -10.44 6.36
N HIS A 17 30.90 -10.63 6.86
CA HIS A 17 31.67 -11.85 6.71
C HIS A 17 31.84 -12.51 8.07
N LYS A 18 31.50 -13.79 8.17
CA LYS A 18 31.63 -14.55 9.41
C LYS A 18 32.51 -15.76 9.16
N ASN A 19 33.49 -15.98 10.04
CA ASN A 19 34.21 -17.24 10.16
C ASN A 19 33.92 -17.88 11.55
N ILE A 20 34.67 -18.91 11.92
CA ILE A 20 34.43 -19.67 13.16
C ILE A 20 34.65 -18.82 14.42
N SER A 21 35.59 -17.86 14.38
CA SER A 21 36.08 -17.13 15.54
C SER A 21 35.85 -15.62 15.46
N GLU A 22 35.36 -15.08 14.34
CA GLU A 22 35.22 -13.65 14.10
C GLU A 22 34.05 -13.35 13.16
N LEU A 23 33.33 -12.28 13.47
CA LEU A 23 32.38 -11.58 12.61
C LEU A 23 32.99 -10.23 12.21
N THR A 24 33.16 -10.01 10.91
CA THR A 24 33.61 -8.75 10.33
C THR A 24 32.46 -8.06 9.61
N ILE A 25 32.19 -6.79 9.92
CA ILE A 25 31.20 -5.96 9.24
C ILE A 25 31.90 -4.74 8.63
N SER A 26 31.77 -4.56 7.32
CA SER A 26 32.32 -3.42 6.59
C SER A 26 31.25 -2.75 5.72
N ILE A 27 31.41 -1.45 5.46
CA ILE A 27 30.45 -0.66 4.69
C ILE A 27 31.17 0.07 3.57
N GLU A 28 30.87 -0.32 2.34
CA GLU A 28 31.33 0.36 1.15
C GLU A 28 30.54 1.68 0.97
N GLY A 29 31.27 2.78 0.72
CA GLY A 29 30.70 4.11 0.50
C GLY A 29 30.62 5.02 1.73
N LEU A 30 30.88 4.51 2.94
CA LEU A 30 30.83 5.30 4.19
C LEU A 30 32.20 5.84 4.63
N GLY A 31 33.29 5.11 4.31
CA GLY A 31 34.60 5.32 4.94
C GLY A 31 34.64 4.80 6.39
N GLY A 32 35.83 4.52 6.91
CA GLY A 32 36.04 3.97 8.26
C GLY A 32 36.44 2.49 8.25
N ASP A 33 36.96 2.05 9.39
CA ASP A 33 37.47 0.69 9.57
C ASP A 33 36.33 -0.32 9.86
N PRO A 34 36.47 -1.58 9.41
CA PRO A 34 35.47 -2.60 9.63
C PRO A 34 35.33 -2.97 11.10
N ILE A 35 34.10 -3.21 11.55
CA ILE A 35 33.83 -3.72 12.89
C ILE A 35 34.23 -5.18 12.96
N LYS A 36 35.05 -5.55 13.94
CA LYS A 36 35.47 -6.94 14.16
C LYS A 36 35.03 -7.40 15.54
N VAL A 37 34.15 -8.40 15.56
CA VAL A 37 33.67 -9.01 16.80
C VAL A 37 34.19 -10.43 16.88
N LYS A 38 34.97 -10.73 17.92
CA LYS A 38 35.41 -12.09 18.21
C LYS A 38 34.24 -12.93 18.70
N ILE A 39 34.03 -14.08 18.07
CA ILE A 39 33.00 -15.04 18.45
C ILE A 39 33.58 -15.96 19.52
N THR A 40 33.16 -15.78 20.77
CA THR A 40 33.58 -16.61 21.91
C THR A 40 32.83 -17.92 21.97
N ARG A 41 31.54 -17.91 21.61
CA ARG A 41 30.66 -19.09 21.63
C ARG A 41 30.24 -19.47 20.20
N PRO A 42 30.63 -20.66 19.68
CA PRO A 42 30.20 -21.12 18.36
C PRO A 42 28.67 -21.31 18.30
N LEU A 43 28.03 -20.96 17.18
CA LEU A 43 26.57 -21.13 17.05
C LEU A 43 26.09 -22.58 17.25
N ALA A 44 26.93 -23.57 16.94
CA ALA A 44 26.62 -25.00 17.11
C ALA A 44 26.40 -25.40 18.58
N THR A 45 26.85 -24.60 19.54
CA THR A 45 26.64 -24.88 20.97
C THR A 45 25.32 -24.28 21.49
N ILE A 46 24.64 -23.44 20.71
CA ILE A 46 23.34 -22.87 21.08
C ILE A 46 22.27 -23.86 20.67
N LYS A 47 21.71 -24.61 21.61
CA LYS A 47 20.71 -25.65 21.35
C LYS A 47 19.31 -25.25 21.80
N ASN A 48 19.21 -24.35 22.77
CA ASN A 48 17.95 -23.90 23.32
C ASN A 48 17.96 -22.38 23.59
N GLU A 49 16.82 -21.86 24.06
CA GLU A 49 16.63 -20.43 24.35
C GLU A 49 17.50 -19.95 25.54
N GLU A 50 17.80 -20.84 26.49
CA GLU A 50 18.67 -20.55 27.64
C GLU A 50 20.13 -20.35 27.22
N ASP A 51 20.66 -21.24 26.35
CA ASP A 51 21.98 -21.11 25.72
C ASP A 51 22.07 -19.81 24.89
N MET A 52 20.97 -19.42 24.24
CA MET A 52 20.90 -18.20 23.45
C MET A 52 20.97 -16.97 24.35
N LEU A 53 20.23 -16.95 25.46
CA LEU A 53 20.23 -15.84 26.42
C LEU A 53 21.59 -15.69 27.09
N GLU A 54 22.22 -16.79 27.50
CA GLU A 54 23.59 -16.78 28.02
C GLU A 54 24.59 -16.24 26.98
N ALA A 55 24.48 -16.69 25.72
CA ALA A 55 25.33 -16.19 24.65
C ALA A 55 25.12 -14.68 24.43
N LEU A 56 23.88 -14.18 24.50
CA LEU A 56 23.58 -12.75 24.36
C LEU A 56 24.18 -11.92 25.50
N GLU A 57 24.21 -12.44 26.73
CA GLU A 57 24.85 -11.76 27.87
C GLU A 57 26.36 -11.59 27.66
N GLU A 58 27.05 -12.57 27.06
CA GLU A 58 28.49 -12.45 26.74
C GLU A 58 28.80 -11.27 25.81
N TYR A 59 27.85 -10.89 24.95
CA TYR A 59 28.04 -9.80 23.97
C TYR A 59 27.37 -8.48 24.40
N ARG A 60 26.66 -8.44 25.54
CA ARG A 60 25.80 -7.31 25.96
C ARG A 60 26.56 -6.02 26.27
N GLY A 61 27.87 -6.11 26.55
CA GLY A 61 28.74 -4.98 26.90
C GLY A 61 29.67 -4.48 25.79
N LEU A 62 29.59 -5.03 24.58
CA LEU A 62 30.49 -4.64 23.50
C LEU A 62 30.22 -3.20 23.04
N THR A 63 31.30 -2.42 22.95
CA THR A 63 31.29 -1.05 22.43
C THR A 63 32.34 -0.92 21.33
N PRO A 64 32.10 -0.09 20.30
CA PRO A 64 33.03 0.02 19.18
C PRO A 64 34.33 0.68 19.64
N GLU A 65 35.44 0.30 19.02
CA GLU A 65 36.68 1.06 19.14
C GLU A 65 36.57 2.43 18.45
N SER A 66 37.49 3.34 18.76
CA SER A 66 37.45 4.73 18.23
C SER A 66 37.44 4.79 16.71
N HIS A 67 38.10 3.84 16.03
CA HIS A 67 38.15 3.73 14.57
C HIS A 67 36.93 3.05 13.95
N GLU A 68 36.20 2.22 14.73
CA GLU A 68 34.98 1.52 14.31
C GLU A 68 33.71 2.38 14.45
N ARG A 69 33.80 3.47 15.21
CA ARG A 69 32.65 4.28 15.65
C ARG A 69 31.81 4.82 14.48
N GLN A 70 32.46 5.17 13.36
CA GLN A 70 31.77 5.64 12.16
C GLN A 70 30.85 4.55 11.56
N VAL A 71 31.36 3.32 11.42
CA VAL A 71 30.57 2.18 10.93
C VAL A 71 29.48 1.81 11.93
N TRP A 72 29.79 1.82 13.22
CA TRP A 72 28.84 1.49 14.28
C TRP A 72 27.66 2.46 14.37
N ASP A 73 27.94 3.77 14.36
CA ASP A 73 26.89 4.80 14.41
C ASP A 73 26.03 4.76 13.15
N PHE A 74 26.62 4.45 11.99
CA PHE A 74 25.85 4.20 10.77
C PHE A 74 24.93 2.99 10.92
N LEU A 75 25.43 1.84 11.38
CA LEU A 75 24.60 0.65 11.60
C LEU A 75 23.45 0.91 12.58
N LYS A 76 23.70 1.69 13.64
CA LYS A 76 22.66 2.12 14.60
C LYS A 76 21.64 3.06 13.99
N SER A 77 22.01 3.84 12.98
CA SER A 77 21.09 4.76 12.29
C SER A 77 20.11 4.03 11.35
N LEU A 78 20.38 2.77 11.01
CA LEU A 78 19.55 1.99 10.11
C LEU A 78 18.24 1.58 10.78
N SER A 79 17.17 1.58 9.99
CA SER A 79 15.91 0.95 10.40
C SER A 79 16.12 -0.55 10.61
N LYS A 80 15.65 -1.10 11.73
CA LYS A 80 15.67 -2.56 11.93
C LYS A 80 14.86 -3.27 10.83
N PRO A 81 15.32 -4.46 10.39
CA PRO A 81 14.59 -5.24 9.40
C PRO A 81 13.23 -5.67 9.96
N LEU A 82 12.23 -5.75 9.07
CA LEU A 82 10.97 -6.42 9.37
C LEU A 82 11.20 -7.93 9.21
N THR A 83 10.97 -8.70 10.27
CA THR A 83 11.14 -10.16 10.23
C THR A 83 9.82 -10.89 10.36
N VAL A 84 9.65 -11.93 9.56
CA VAL A 84 8.55 -12.89 9.65
C VAL A 84 9.16 -14.26 9.87
N THR A 85 9.00 -14.78 11.08
CA THR A 85 9.56 -16.08 11.51
C THR A 85 8.65 -17.25 11.10
N LEU A 86 9.12 -18.47 11.35
CA LEU A 86 8.34 -19.72 11.19
C LEU A 86 7.03 -19.71 12.00
N ASP A 87 7.08 -19.17 13.22
CA ASP A 87 5.92 -19.00 14.10
C ASP A 87 4.99 -17.86 13.67
N ARG A 88 5.32 -17.23 12.54
CA ARG A 88 4.53 -16.16 11.90
C ARG A 88 4.35 -14.95 12.80
N THR A 89 5.23 -14.80 13.78
CA THR A 89 5.36 -13.58 14.57
C THR A 89 5.99 -12.52 13.68
N ILE A 90 5.25 -11.44 13.47
CA ILE A 90 5.74 -10.27 12.77
C ILE A 90 6.33 -9.36 13.84
N SER A 91 7.63 -9.07 13.74
CA SER A 91 8.29 -8.16 14.65
C SER A 91 8.83 -6.95 13.90
N ALA A 92 8.53 -5.75 14.42
CA ALA A 92 8.93 -4.47 13.86
C ALA A 92 9.08 -3.41 14.95
N GLU A 93 9.98 -2.44 14.78
CA GLU A 93 10.14 -1.34 15.72
C GLU A 93 9.12 -0.22 15.50
N SER A 94 7.98 -0.34 16.17
CA SER A 94 7.53 0.72 17.08
C SER A 94 6.51 0.09 18.03
N GLU A 95 6.86 0.08 19.32
CA GLU A 95 6.20 -0.60 20.45
C GLU A 95 6.61 -2.07 20.61
N HIS A 96 6.76 -2.53 21.86
CA HIS A 96 7.03 -3.93 22.25
C HIS A 96 5.88 -4.89 21.88
N GLU A 97 5.30 -4.76 20.67
CA GLU A 97 4.19 -5.58 20.21
C GLU A 97 4.75 -6.74 19.37
N THR A 98 5.21 -7.80 20.03
CA THR A 98 5.33 -9.11 19.38
C THR A 98 3.91 -9.64 19.16
N PHE A 99 3.52 -9.81 17.90
CA PHE A 99 2.18 -10.26 17.56
C PHE A 99 2.12 -11.79 17.52
N TYR A 100 1.32 -12.40 18.40
CA TYR A 100 1.08 -13.85 18.44
C TYR A 100 -0.32 -14.19 17.91
N GLU A 101 -0.46 -15.27 17.12
CA GLU A 101 -1.76 -15.93 16.95
C GLU A 101 -2.12 -16.71 18.23
N PRO A 102 -3.36 -16.65 18.74
CA PRO A 102 -3.73 -17.34 19.96
C PRO A 102 -3.78 -18.87 19.76
N GLY A 103 -2.71 -19.54 20.19
CA GLY A 103 -2.65 -20.98 20.43
C GLY A 103 -1.98 -21.27 21.78
N ARG A 104 -2.77 -21.68 22.78
CA ARG A 104 -2.34 -22.10 24.14
C ARG A 104 -1.58 -21.05 24.97
N GLY A 105 -2.23 -19.93 25.29
CA GLY A 105 -1.79 -19.05 26.39
C GLY A 105 -2.32 -17.63 26.26
N ARG A 106 -3.11 -17.17 27.24
CA ARG A 106 -3.56 -15.77 27.31
C ARG A 106 -2.47 -14.93 28.00
N VAL A 107 -1.72 -14.14 27.24
CA VAL A 107 -0.90 -13.06 27.81
C VAL A 107 -1.79 -11.83 27.94
N ARG A 108 -2.03 -11.35 29.17
CA ARG A 108 -2.80 -10.13 29.46
C ARG A 108 -2.04 -8.91 28.94
N GLY A 109 -2.61 -8.18 27.98
CA GLY A 109 -2.15 -6.86 27.56
C GLY A 109 -1.77 -6.71 26.07
N ALA A 110 -1.54 -7.81 25.35
CA ALA A 110 -1.20 -7.74 23.92
C ALA A 110 -2.47 -7.55 23.05
N LYS A 111 -2.48 -6.53 22.18
CA LYS A 111 -3.51 -6.40 21.13
C LYS A 111 -3.30 -7.51 20.11
N SER A 112 -4.37 -8.25 19.77
CA SER A 112 -4.31 -9.27 18.71
C SER A 112 -3.83 -8.64 17.39
N PRO A 113 -2.95 -9.30 16.61
CA PRO A 113 -2.52 -8.79 15.30
C PRO A 113 -3.70 -8.40 14.40
N LEU A 114 -4.78 -9.17 14.45
CA LEU A 114 -5.99 -8.88 13.67
C LEU A 114 -6.70 -7.60 14.14
N ALA A 115 -6.67 -7.31 15.44
CA ALA A 115 -7.19 -6.06 15.98
C ALA A 115 -6.35 -4.85 15.53
N LYS A 116 -5.02 -5.01 15.44
CA LYS A 116 -4.14 -3.98 14.87
C LYS A 116 -4.45 -3.74 13.40
N VAL A 117 -4.62 -4.82 12.61
CA VAL A 117 -5.05 -4.73 11.21
C VAL A 117 -6.34 -3.95 11.08
N ALA A 118 -7.37 -4.31 11.85
CA ALA A 118 -8.66 -3.62 11.82
C ALA A 118 -8.52 -2.13 12.17
N SER A 119 -7.72 -1.80 13.19
CA SER A 119 -7.48 -0.42 13.61
C SER A 119 -6.75 0.40 12.55
N VAL A 120 -5.66 -0.13 11.97
CA VAL A 120 -4.85 0.57 10.97
C VAL A 120 -5.64 0.77 9.68
N THR A 121 -6.31 -0.27 9.20
CA THR A 121 -7.07 -0.21 7.95
C THR A 121 -8.28 0.72 8.08
N ARG A 122 -9.00 0.68 9.20
CA ARG A 122 -10.09 1.64 9.49
C ARG A 122 -9.60 3.08 9.50
N HIS A 123 -8.45 3.35 10.15
CA HIS A 123 -7.88 4.70 10.16
C HIS A 123 -7.49 5.17 8.75
N LYS A 124 -6.87 4.31 7.94
CA LYS A 124 -6.52 4.62 6.55
C LYS A 124 -7.74 4.88 5.69
N TYR A 125 -8.77 4.05 5.83
CA TYR A 125 -10.02 4.23 5.11
C TYR A 125 -10.74 5.53 5.54
N ALA A 126 -10.73 5.87 6.82
CA ALA A 126 -11.29 7.14 7.31
C ALA A 126 -10.57 8.37 6.74
N ILE A 127 -9.24 8.31 6.56
CA ILE A 127 -8.50 9.39 5.88
C ILE A 127 -8.98 9.53 4.44
N TYR A 128 -9.10 8.41 3.72
CA TYR A 128 -9.60 8.39 2.34
C TYR A 128 -11.02 8.98 2.24
N THR A 129 -11.96 8.49 3.04
CA THR A 129 -13.35 8.96 2.98
C THR A 129 -13.48 10.44 3.34
N ASN A 130 -12.66 10.94 4.28
CA ASN A 130 -12.61 12.38 4.58
C ASN A 130 -12.06 13.22 3.43
N ARG A 131 -11.05 12.73 2.69
CA ARG A 131 -10.53 13.42 1.51
C ARG A 131 -11.54 13.43 0.37
N VAL A 132 -12.17 12.29 0.08
CA VAL A 132 -13.25 12.20 -0.91
C VAL A 132 -14.37 13.18 -0.56
N ARG A 133 -14.82 13.20 0.71
CA ARG A 133 -15.82 14.18 1.17
C ARG A 133 -15.37 15.62 0.92
N SER A 134 -14.12 15.96 1.23
CA SER A 134 -13.57 17.30 0.97
C SER A 134 -13.56 17.63 -0.53
N HIS A 135 -13.20 16.68 -1.39
CA HIS A 135 -13.22 16.86 -2.85
C HIS A 135 -14.65 17.02 -3.37
N THR A 136 -15.61 16.26 -2.82
CA THR A 136 -17.03 16.39 -3.15
C THR A 136 -17.57 17.77 -2.78
N GLU A 137 -17.25 18.29 -1.58
CA GLU A 137 -17.69 19.64 -1.17
C GLU A 137 -17.04 20.75 -2.01
N SER A 138 -15.78 20.58 -2.40
CA SER A 138 -15.09 21.47 -3.34
C SER A 138 -15.76 21.45 -4.73
N LEU A 139 -16.09 20.27 -5.24
CA LEU A 139 -16.80 20.09 -6.50
C LEU A 139 -18.19 20.75 -6.45
N LYS A 140 -18.98 20.49 -5.41
CA LYS A 140 -20.29 21.15 -5.19
C LYS A 140 -20.17 22.66 -5.20
N SER A 141 -19.20 23.21 -4.47
CA SER A 141 -18.95 24.65 -4.42
C SER A 141 -18.64 25.22 -5.82
N ARG A 142 -17.85 24.51 -6.63
CA ARG A 142 -17.55 24.90 -8.01
C ARG A 142 -18.78 24.84 -8.92
N ILE A 143 -19.61 23.81 -8.80
CA ILE A 143 -20.87 23.68 -9.54
C ILE A 143 -21.80 24.86 -9.19
N ILE A 144 -22.02 25.12 -7.90
CA ILE A 144 -22.89 26.22 -7.46
C ILE A 144 -22.34 27.56 -7.96
N LEU A 145 -21.05 27.83 -7.79
CA LEU A 145 -20.44 29.08 -8.23
C LEU A 145 -20.46 29.25 -9.75
N SER A 146 -20.42 28.17 -10.54
CA SER A 146 -20.56 28.25 -11.99
C SER A 146 -21.93 28.78 -12.42
N ALA A 147 -23.00 28.48 -11.66
CA ALA A 147 -24.35 28.98 -11.93
C ALA A 147 -24.47 30.51 -11.71
N PHE A 148 -23.62 31.09 -10.85
CA PHE A 148 -23.62 32.53 -10.55
C PHE A 148 -22.57 33.33 -11.34
N ARG A 149 -21.81 32.68 -12.24
CA ARG A 149 -20.81 33.41 -13.03
C ARG A 149 -21.48 34.26 -14.10
N SER A 150 -21.18 35.57 -14.04
CA SER A 150 -21.63 36.50 -15.08
C SER A 150 -20.96 36.16 -16.42
N PRO A 151 -21.74 36.01 -17.50
CA PRO A 151 -21.22 35.71 -18.84
C PRO A 151 -20.27 36.79 -19.39
N PHE A 152 -20.21 37.96 -18.75
CA PHE A 152 -19.44 39.12 -19.21
C PHE A 152 -18.04 39.26 -18.60
N ILE A 153 -17.67 38.47 -17.58
CA ILE A 153 -16.50 38.78 -16.74
C ILE A 153 -15.16 38.19 -17.26
N ARG A 154 -15.15 37.17 -18.13
CA ARG A 154 -13.90 36.62 -18.69
C ARG A 154 -14.04 36.05 -20.10
N MET A 155 -14.03 36.91 -21.13
CA MET A 155 -13.64 36.48 -22.49
C MET A 155 -12.11 36.47 -22.61
N ARG A 156 -11.43 35.48 -22.01
CA ARG A 156 -9.97 35.28 -22.22
C ARG A 156 -9.58 33.82 -22.01
N ASP A 157 -9.88 32.94 -22.96
CA ASP A 157 -8.86 32.00 -23.44
C ASP A 157 -9.22 31.46 -24.84
N PRO A 158 -8.51 31.85 -25.91
CA PRO A 158 -8.68 31.28 -27.24
C PRO A 158 -8.26 29.81 -27.36
N ARG A 159 -7.72 29.20 -26.29
CA ARG A 159 -7.21 27.82 -26.27
C ARG A 159 -8.12 26.83 -25.55
N LEU A 160 -9.38 27.19 -25.27
CA LEU A 160 -10.38 26.26 -24.73
C LEU A 160 -10.41 25.00 -25.59
N SER A 161 -9.92 23.88 -25.04
CA SER A 161 -10.03 22.57 -25.67
C SER A 161 -11.52 22.26 -25.84
N VAL A 162 -11.90 21.94 -27.08
CA VAL A 162 -13.29 21.66 -27.42
C VAL A 162 -13.73 20.40 -26.67
N VAL A 163 -14.77 20.53 -25.83
CA VAL A 163 -15.43 19.38 -25.19
C VAL A 163 -16.13 18.57 -26.28
N THR A 164 -15.81 17.29 -26.37
CA THR A 164 -16.42 16.37 -27.33
C THR A 164 -17.87 16.03 -26.93
N LEU A 165 -18.67 15.56 -27.88
CA LEU A 165 -20.05 15.11 -27.60
C LEU A 165 -20.08 13.98 -26.55
N ASP A 166 -19.11 13.06 -26.60
CA ASP A 166 -19.01 11.95 -25.65
C ASP A 166 -18.65 12.43 -24.24
N GLU A 167 -17.72 13.39 -24.12
CA GLU A 167 -17.38 14.02 -22.84
C GLU A 167 -18.56 14.79 -22.25
N LEU A 168 -19.39 15.42 -23.09
CA LEU A 168 -20.58 16.14 -22.65
C LEU A 168 -21.66 15.19 -22.10
N GLU A 169 -21.93 14.07 -22.77
CA GLU A 169 -22.86 13.04 -22.27
C GLU A 169 -22.36 12.41 -20.97
N MET A 170 -21.05 12.14 -20.89
CA MET A 170 -20.43 11.65 -19.66
C MET A 170 -20.57 12.68 -18.52
N LEU A 171 -20.38 13.96 -18.82
CA LEU A 171 -20.55 15.05 -17.86
C LEU A 171 -22.01 15.16 -17.40
N LYS A 172 -22.98 15.07 -18.33
CA LYS A 172 -24.42 15.05 -18.02
C LYS A 172 -24.73 13.97 -17.00
N SER A 173 -24.29 12.74 -17.26
CA SER A 173 -24.51 11.60 -16.36
C SER A 173 -23.91 11.83 -14.97
N LYS A 174 -22.67 12.32 -14.89
CA LYS A 174 -21.97 12.58 -13.63
C LYS A 174 -22.59 13.71 -12.80
N VAL A 175 -22.96 14.82 -13.44
CA VAL A 175 -23.65 15.94 -12.78
C VAL A 175 -25.00 15.49 -12.24
N THR A 176 -25.76 14.79 -13.08
CA THR A 176 -27.09 14.31 -12.75
C THR A 176 -27.04 13.38 -11.53
N SER A 177 -26.16 12.38 -11.54
CA SER A 177 -25.99 11.45 -10.40
C SER A 177 -25.59 12.15 -9.10
N LEU A 178 -24.68 13.13 -9.15
CA LEU A 178 -24.28 13.89 -7.95
C LEU A 178 -25.41 14.76 -7.40
N LEU A 179 -26.20 15.40 -8.27
CA LEU A 179 -27.31 16.23 -7.85
C LEU A 179 -28.42 15.39 -7.21
N TYR A 180 -28.80 14.26 -7.82
CA TYR A 180 -29.79 13.34 -7.24
C TYR A 180 -29.34 12.75 -5.90
N ALA A 181 -28.04 12.55 -5.70
CA ALA A 181 -27.50 12.10 -4.42
C ALA A 181 -27.49 13.19 -3.34
N SER A 182 -27.65 14.47 -3.71
CA SER A 182 -27.44 15.61 -2.81
C SER A 182 -28.70 16.43 -2.53
N VAL A 183 -29.68 16.40 -3.44
CA VAL A 183 -30.90 17.23 -3.39
C VAL A 183 -32.07 16.40 -3.88
N GLU A 184 -33.24 16.53 -3.25
CA GLU A 184 -34.49 16.02 -3.83
C GLU A 184 -34.82 16.85 -5.08
N ILE A 185 -34.57 16.26 -6.25
CA ILE A 185 -34.89 16.88 -7.53
C ILE A 185 -36.30 16.43 -7.94
N ASP A 186 -37.20 17.39 -8.09
CA ASP A 186 -38.53 17.15 -8.64
C ASP A 186 -38.47 16.98 -10.18
N GLU A 187 -39.58 16.64 -10.82
CA GLU A 187 -39.64 16.50 -12.29
C GLU A 187 -39.15 17.77 -13.01
N LYS A 188 -39.44 18.95 -12.46
CA LYS A 188 -39.02 20.25 -13.05
C LYS A 188 -37.52 20.48 -13.00
N GLY A 189 -36.85 20.08 -11.92
CA GLY A 189 -35.40 20.15 -11.81
C GLY A 189 -34.72 19.20 -12.79
N SER A 190 -35.26 17.99 -12.96
CA SER A 190 -34.79 17.01 -13.95
C SER A 190 -34.90 17.55 -15.38
N ASP A 191 -36.05 18.12 -15.73
CA ASP A 191 -36.29 18.72 -17.04
C ASP A 191 -35.34 19.89 -17.32
N SER A 192 -35.03 20.69 -16.30
CA SER A 192 -34.10 21.82 -16.40
C SER A 192 -32.66 21.36 -16.67
N ILE A 193 -32.21 20.27 -16.02
CA ILE A 193 -30.89 19.68 -16.26
C ILE A 193 -30.81 19.12 -17.69
N ASN A 194 -31.83 18.39 -18.12
CA ASN A 194 -31.88 17.84 -19.48
C ASN A 194 -31.87 18.94 -20.54
N ALA A 195 -32.69 19.98 -20.37
CA ALA A 195 -32.73 21.13 -21.27
C ALA A 195 -31.38 21.84 -21.38
N TYR A 196 -30.69 22.05 -20.25
CA TYR A 196 -29.35 22.64 -20.23
C TYR A 196 -28.33 21.83 -21.05
N PHE A 197 -28.29 20.50 -20.84
CA PHE A 197 -27.35 19.65 -21.57
C PHE A 197 -27.73 19.43 -23.05
N ASP A 198 -29.02 19.48 -23.38
CA ASP A 198 -29.49 19.42 -24.77
C ASP A 198 -29.10 20.70 -25.53
N GLU A 199 -29.25 21.88 -24.89
CA GLU A 199 -28.77 23.15 -25.43
C GLU A 199 -27.24 23.13 -25.59
N ALA A 200 -26.51 22.62 -24.59
CA ALA A 200 -25.06 22.43 -24.66
C ALA A 200 -24.63 21.52 -25.83
N ARG A 201 -25.36 20.43 -26.07
CA ARG A 201 -25.07 19.48 -27.15
C ARG A 201 -25.31 20.11 -28.51
N ASP A 202 -26.41 20.84 -28.65
CA ASP A 202 -26.74 21.56 -29.88
C ASP A 202 -25.70 22.66 -30.12
N MET A 203 -25.25 23.37 -29.07
CA MET A 203 -24.16 24.33 -29.15
C MET A 203 -22.84 23.69 -29.62
N VAL A 204 -22.46 22.52 -29.11
CA VAL A 204 -21.25 21.77 -29.58
C VAL A 204 -21.39 21.37 -31.04
N ARG A 205 -22.59 20.98 -31.50
CA ARG A 205 -22.84 20.62 -32.90
C ARG A 205 -22.78 21.82 -33.85
N TYR A 206 -23.43 22.93 -33.49
CA TYR A 206 -23.59 24.09 -34.38
C TYR A 206 -22.48 25.16 -34.23
N GLY A 207 -21.86 25.27 -33.06
CA GLY A 207 -20.77 26.21 -32.76
C GLY A 207 -19.43 25.83 -33.41
N MET A 208 -19.28 24.60 -33.91
CA MET A 208 -18.09 24.21 -34.66
C MET A 208 -18.00 24.90 -36.03
N THR A 209 -19.11 25.39 -36.60
CA THR A 209 -19.20 25.89 -37.98
C THR A 209 -19.18 27.42 -38.16
N ASP A 210 -19.46 28.23 -37.14
CA ASP A 210 -19.57 29.70 -37.28
C ASP A 210 -18.82 30.48 -36.17
N GLU A 211 -17.92 31.38 -36.56
CA GLU A 211 -17.08 32.19 -35.67
C GLU A 211 -17.89 33.22 -34.85
N ASN A 212 -19.01 33.72 -35.38
CA ASN A 212 -19.89 34.65 -34.65
C ASN A 212 -20.75 33.92 -33.62
N ALA A 213 -21.20 32.70 -33.95
CA ALA A 213 -21.86 31.81 -33.00
C ALA A 213 -20.93 31.50 -31.81
N ARG A 214 -19.64 31.20 -32.07
CA ARG A 214 -18.66 30.98 -30.99
C ARG A 214 -18.51 32.16 -30.04
N LYS A 215 -18.57 33.40 -30.54
CA LYS A 215 -18.49 34.62 -29.70
C LYS A 215 -19.74 34.82 -28.85
N LEU A 216 -20.92 34.61 -29.44
CA LEU A 216 -22.22 34.69 -28.74
C LEU A 216 -22.37 33.61 -27.67
N PHE A 217 -21.94 32.38 -27.95
CA PHE A 217 -22.04 31.24 -27.03
C PHE A 217 -20.82 31.09 -26.10
N SER A 218 -19.80 31.94 -26.23
CA SER A 218 -18.51 31.82 -25.51
C SER A 218 -18.66 31.71 -23.99
N ALA A 219 -19.63 32.41 -23.41
CA ALA A 219 -19.86 32.38 -21.97
C ALA A 219 -20.51 31.08 -21.47
N GLN A 220 -21.43 30.50 -22.23
CA GLN A 220 -22.06 29.22 -21.89
C GLN A 220 -21.09 28.05 -22.13
N TYR A 221 -20.27 28.14 -23.18
CA TYR A 221 -19.14 27.22 -23.40
C TYR A 221 -18.13 27.25 -22.25
N GLN A 222 -17.81 28.45 -21.74
CA GLN A 222 -16.91 28.62 -20.60
C GLN A 222 -17.45 27.92 -19.35
N GLN A 223 -18.76 27.98 -19.11
CA GLN A 223 -19.39 27.29 -17.97
C GLN A 223 -19.29 25.77 -18.09
N ILE A 224 -19.60 25.21 -19.26
CA ILE A 224 -19.50 23.76 -19.53
C ILE A 224 -18.05 23.30 -19.37
N PHE A 225 -17.09 24.05 -19.90
CA PHE A 225 -15.68 23.74 -19.78
C PHE A 225 -15.20 23.79 -18.32
N GLU A 226 -15.57 24.81 -17.57
CA GLU A 226 -15.23 24.93 -16.16
C GLU A 226 -15.81 23.79 -15.32
N LEU A 227 -17.03 23.36 -15.66
CA LEU A 227 -17.67 22.20 -15.05
C LEU A 227 -16.92 20.92 -15.39
N ALA A 228 -16.66 20.66 -16.67
CA ALA A 228 -15.89 19.50 -17.13
C ALA A 228 -14.52 19.42 -16.44
N GLU A 229 -13.82 20.55 -16.37
CA GLU A 229 -12.51 20.65 -15.70
C GLU A 229 -12.62 20.41 -14.18
N ALA A 230 -13.68 20.90 -13.53
CA ALA A 230 -13.91 20.63 -12.11
C ALA A 230 -14.13 19.13 -11.85
N PHE A 231 -14.87 18.43 -12.70
CA PHE A 231 -15.04 16.97 -12.62
C PHE A 231 -13.73 16.23 -12.89
N ARG A 232 -12.98 16.63 -13.91
CA ARG A 232 -11.67 16.03 -14.22
C ARG A 232 -10.73 16.11 -13.02
N LEU A 233 -10.59 17.30 -12.42
CA LEU A 233 -9.77 17.50 -11.23
C LEU A 233 -10.26 16.69 -10.02
N TYR A 234 -11.58 16.57 -9.84
CA TYR A 234 -12.17 15.73 -8.80
C TYR A 234 -11.83 14.24 -9.00
N GLU A 235 -11.90 13.75 -10.23
CA GLU A 235 -11.61 12.36 -10.57
C GLU A 235 -10.14 12.03 -10.39
N GLU A 236 -9.24 12.90 -10.88
CA GLU A 236 -7.80 12.76 -10.71
C GLU A 236 -7.43 12.72 -9.22
N ALA A 237 -8.01 13.60 -8.41
CA ALA A 237 -7.79 13.63 -6.97
C ALA A 237 -8.34 12.36 -6.29
N SER A 238 -9.54 11.91 -6.67
CA SER A 238 -10.19 10.72 -6.10
C SER A 238 -9.42 9.44 -6.42
N VAL A 239 -8.93 9.29 -7.65
CA VAL A 239 -8.08 8.16 -8.06
C VAL A 239 -6.78 8.16 -7.27
N THR A 240 -6.14 9.31 -7.14
CA THR A 240 -4.89 9.46 -6.38
C THR A 240 -5.08 9.09 -4.90
N ASP A 241 -6.17 9.53 -4.29
CA ASP A 241 -6.46 9.23 -2.89
C ASP A 241 -6.86 7.76 -2.66
N TYR A 242 -7.47 7.12 -3.65
CA TYR A 242 -7.82 5.70 -3.59
C TYR A 242 -6.64 4.77 -3.90
N GLU A 243 -5.62 5.23 -4.63
CA GLU A 243 -4.54 4.40 -5.18
C GLU A 243 -3.92 3.42 -4.16
N GLN A 244 -3.57 3.91 -2.96
CA GLN A 244 -2.97 3.08 -1.92
C GLN A 244 -3.94 2.00 -1.41
N ILE A 245 -5.20 2.37 -1.17
CA ILE A 245 -6.24 1.45 -0.68
C ILE A 245 -6.63 0.44 -1.76
N GLY A 246 -6.83 0.90 -2.99
CA GLY A 246 -7.14 0.06 -4.13
C GLY A 246 -6.02 -0.95 -4.42
N SER A 247 -4.76 -0.51 -4.39
CA SER A 247 -3.60 -1.41 -4.54
C SER A 247 -3.55 -2.49 -3.46
N TYR A 248 -3.82 -2.10 -2.21
CA TYR A 248 -3.89 -3.00 -1.06
C TYR A 248 -5.01 -4.05 -1.21
N LEU A 249 -6.24 -3.61 -1.50
CA LEU A 249 -7.39 -4.50 -1.70
C LEU A 249 -7.21 -5.43 -2.89
N ASN A 250 -6.72 -4.91 -4.01
CA ASN A 250 -6.43 -5.71 -5.21
C ASN A 250 -5.40 -6.80 -4.93
N SER A 251 -4.36 -6.48 -4.17
CA SER A 251 -3.32 -7.46 -3.83
C SER A 251 -3.86 -8.59 -2.95
N LEU A 252 -4.73 -8.27 -1.99
CA LEU A 252 -5.39 -9.28 -1.15
C LEU A 252 -6.41 -10.11 -1.94
N ASN A 253 -7.25 -9.46 -2.76
CA ASN A 253 -8.28 -10.13 -3.54
C ASN A 253 -7.70 -11.03 -4.64
N ASN A 254 -6.50 -10.75 -5.13
CA ASN A 254 -5.79 -11.67 -6.00
C ASN A 254 -5.50 -13.03 -5.34
N PHE A 255 -5.34 -13.06 -4.01
CA PHE A 255 -5.19 -14.31 -3.27
C PHE A 255 -6.56 -14.89 -2.90
N PHE A 256 -7.44 -14.09 -2.32
CA PHE A 256 -8.69 -14.57 -1.72
C PHE A 256 -9.77 -14.99 -2.73
N ARG A 257 -9.71 -14.52 -3.98
CA ARG A 257 -10.62 -14.98 -5.03
C ARG A 257 -10.56 -16.49 -5.24
N GLU A 258 -9.39 -17.12 -5.07
CA GLU A 258 -9.24 -18.57 -5.20
C GLU A 258 -9.98 -19.33 -4.09
N SER A 259 -10.11 -18.73 -2.90
CA SER A 259 -10.90 -19.29 -1.81
C SER A 259 -12.37 -18.85 -1.84
N GLY A 260 -12.80 -18.23 -2.96
CA GLY A 260 -14.16 -17.74 -3.15
C GLY A 260 -14.51 -16.54 -2.28
N LYS A 261 -13.51 -15.74 -1.88
CA LYS A 261 -13.69 -14.58 -0.99
C LYS A 261 -13.20 -13.28 -1.62
N SER A 262 -13.81 -12.18 -1.23
CA SER A 262 -13.38 -10.82 -1.55
C SER A 262 -13.35 -9.98 -0.28
N ILE A 263 -12.24 -9.27 -0.05
CA ILE A 263 -12.07 -8.32 1.05
C ILE A 263 -12.39 -6.91 0.58
N GLY A 264 -13.00 -6.13 1.47
CA GLY A 264 -13.43 -4.77 1.19
C GLY A 264 -13.78 -4.01 2.46
N PHE A 265 -14.05 -2.72 2.31
CA PHE A 265 -14.50 -1.88 3.41
C PHE A 265 -16.01 -1.75 3.38
N ASN A 266 -16.62 -1.85 4.56
CA ASN A 266 -18.01 -1.49 4.76
C ASN A 266 -18.13 0.04 4.72
N GLU A 267 -18.95 0.57 3.80
CA GLU A 267 -19.15 2.01 3.62
C GLU A 267 -19.78 2.69 4.85
N GLY A 268 -20.59 1.95 5.63
CA GLY A 268 -21.31 2.50 6.77
C GLY A 268 -20.42 2.81 7.98
N ASP A 269 -19.50 1.90 8.35
CA ASP A 269 -18.68 2.03 9.56
C ASP A 269 -17.16 2.09 9.30
N GLY A 270 -16.75 1.92 8.04
CA GLY A 270 -15.37 1.91 7.59
C GLY A 270 -14.56 0.69 8.03
N THR A 271 -15.23 -0.37 8.49
CA THR A 271 -14.56 -1.61 8.92
C THR A 271 -14.16 -2.46 7.72
N LEU A 272 -13.01 -3.14 7.83
CA LEU A 272 -12.57 -4.11 6.85
C LEU A 272 -13.23 -5.46 7.15
N GLY A 273 -13.84 -6.06 6.12
CA GLY A 273 -14.45 -7.39 6.21
C GLY A 273 -14.29 -8.14 4.90
N PHE A 274 -14.81 -9.37 4.85
CA PHE A 274 -14.84 -10.15 3.62
C PHE A 274 -16.26 -10.61 3.26
N GLN A 275 -16.48 -10.88 1.98
CA GLN A 275 -17.71 -11.45 1.43
C GLN A 275 -17.36 -12.70 0.64
N PHE A 276 -18.34 -13.59 0.45
CA PHE A 276 -18.20 -14.70 -0.48
C PHE A 276 -18.53 -14.24 -1.90
N ILE A 277 -17.85 -14.83 -2.87
CA ILE A 277 -18.08 -14.58 -4.29
C ILE A 277 -19.22 -15.50 -4.75
N GLY A 278 -20.27 -14.88 -5.32
CA GLY A 278 -21.42 -15.58 -5.87
C GLY A 278 -21.12 -16.26 -7.21
N MET A 279 -22.10 -16.99 -7.74
CA MET A 279 -21.97 -17.71 -9.02
C MET A 279 -21.76 -16.78 -10.22
N ASN A 280 -22.14 -15.51 -10.09
CA ASN A 280 -21.91 -14.46 -11.09
C ASN A 280 -20.47 -13.90 -11.05
N GLY A 281 -19.60 -14.38 -10.15
CA GLY A 281 -18.24 -13.88 -9.99
C GLY A 281 -18.13 -12.60 -9.15
N GLU A 282 -19.24 -12.10 -8.61
CA GLU A 282 -19.27 -10.87 -7.81
C GLU A 282 -19.42 -11.16 -6.31
N PRO A 283 -18.86 -10.32 -5.42
CA PRO A 283 -19.08 -10.41 -3.99
C PRO A 283 -20.57 -10.27 -3.66
N SER A 284 -21.09 -11.13 -2.79
CA SER A 284 -22.49 -11.12 -2.39
C SER A 284 -22.67 -11.30 -0.88
N GLY A 285 -23.74 -10.71 -0.36
CA GLY A 285 -24.10 -10.75 1.07
C GLY A 285 -23.45 -9.64 1.90
N ALA A 286 -23.62 -9.72 3.22
CA ALA A 286 -23.02 -8.77 4.15
C ALA A 286 -21.53 -9.05 4.39
N TYR A 287 -20.75 -8.01 4.71
CA TYR A 287 -19.38 -8.17 5.15
C TYR A 287 -19.31 -9.00 6.44
N LEU A 288 -18.48 -10.05 6.41
CA LEU A 288 -18.17 -10.92 7.52
C LEU A 288 -16.88 -10.49 8.22
N ALA A 289 -16.80 -10.80 9.51
CA ALA A 289 -15.66 -10.48 10.35
C ALA A 289 -14.41 -11.31 9.98
N LEU A 290 -13.24 -10.66 10.02
CA LEU A 290 -11.96 -11.22 9.56
C LEU A 290 -11.48 -12.45 10.36
N ASP A 291 -11.99 -12.66 11.58
CA ASP A 291 -11.66 -13.81 12.42
C ASP A 291 -12.15 -15.14 11.85
N ARG A 292 -13.17 -15.09 10.97
CA ARG A 292 -13.73 -16.24 10.26
C ARG A 292 -12.93 -16.67 9.02
N MET A 293 -11.87 -15.93 8.67
CA MET A 293 -10.95 -16.36 7.61
C MET A 293 -10.05 -17.49 8.10
N SER A 294 -9.48 -18.28 7.17
CA SER A 294 -8.52 -19.33 7.54
C SER A 294 -7.26 -18.72 8.14
N SER A 295 -6.50 -19.48 8.93
CA SER A 295 -5.25 -18.99 9.53
C SER A 295 -4.27 -18.45 8.48
N GLY A 296 -4.08 -19.17 7.38
CA GLY A 296 -3.24 -18.72 6.26
C GLY A 296 -3.73 -17.42 5.62
N GLU A 297 -5.05 -17.26 5.45
CA GLU A 297 -5.65 -16.02 4.91
C GLU A 297 -5.46 -14.84 5.85
N ARG A 298 -5.71 -15.04 7.16
CA ARG A 298 -5.51 -13.99 8.17
C ARG A 298 -4.05 -13.58 8.23
N GLN A 299 -3.14 -14.54 8.15
CA GLN A 299 -1.72 -14.26 8.19
C GLN A 299 -1.27 -13.43 6.97
N LEU A 300 -1.76 -13.79 5.78
CA LEU A 300 -1.50 -13.03 4.56
C LEU A 300 -2.07 -11.61 4.64
N LEU A 301 -3.28 -11.48 5.19
CA LEU A 301 -3.90 -10.20 5.47
C LEU A 301 -3.04 -9.33 6.40
N ILE A 302 -2.58 -9.90 7.52
CA ILE A 302 -1.74 -9.19 8.48
C ILE A 302 -0.43 -8.75 7.81
N LEU A 303 0.23 -9.65 7.08
CA LEU A 303 1.47 -9.36 6.38
C LEU A 303 1.31 -8.20 5.38
N VAL A 304 0.34 -8.30 4.48
CA VAL A 304 0.12 -7.28 3.43
C VAL A 304 -0.30 -5.95 4.05
N THR A 305 -1.11 -5.96 5.12
CA THR A 305 -1.46 -4.74 5.89
C THR A 305 -0.21 -4.09 6.49
N PHE A 306 0.67 -4.91 7.06
CA PHE A 306 1.89 -4.44 7.68
C PHE A 306 2.80 -3.78 6.64
N LEU A 307 3.01 -4.45 5.50
CA LEU A 307 3.80 -3.90 4.39
C LEU A 307 3.20 -2.58 3.87
N ALA A 308 1.91 -2.58 3.52
CA ALA A 308 1.24 -1.46 2.88
C ALA A 308 1.14 -0.19 3.76
N PHE A 309 0.93 -0.35 5.07
CA PHE A 309 0.56 0.76 5.93
C PHE A 309 1.47 1.03 7.12
N ILE A 310 2.23 0.02 7.59
CA ILE A 310 3.00 0.11 8.84
C ILE A 310 4.50 0.21 8.54
N SER A 311 5.02 -0.58 7.59
CA SER A 311 6.45 -0.74 7.31
C SER A 311 7.15 0.44 6.62
N ARG A 312 6.57 1.66 6.67
CA ARG A 312 6.97 2.81 5.83
C ARG A 312 8.44 3.24 5.94
N ARG A 313 9.14 2.87 7.03
CA ARG A 313 10.57 3.14 7.22
C ARG A 313 11.45 1.90 7.07
N ASN A 314 10.87 0.69 7.03
CA ASN A 314 11.61 -0.56 6.96
C ASN A 314 12.04 -0.81 5.51
N ARG A 315 13.35 -0.73 5.26
CA ARG A 315 13.94 -0.98 3.94
C ARG A 315 14.47 -2.41 3.77
N VAL A 316 14.36 -3.23 4.80
CA VAL A 316 14.76 -4.64 4.75
C VAL A 316 13.63 -5.49 5.30
N PHE A 317 13.21 -6.48 4.51
CA PHE A 317 12.17 -7.43 4.85
C PHE A 317 12.74 -8.84 4.78
N ILE A 318 12.65 -9.58 5.89
CA ILE A 318 13.22 -10.92 6.03
C ILE A 318 12.06 -11.89 6.29
N VAL A 319 11.97 -12.95 5.49
CA VAL A 319 10.93 -13.97 5.63
C VAL A 319 11.53 -15.35 5.66
N ASP A 320 11.11 -16.15 6.64
CA ASP A 320 11.49 -17.55 6.74
C ASP A 320 10.33 -18.46 6.30
N GLU A 321 10.62 -19.44 5.46
CA GLU A 321 9.68 -20.42 4.88
C GLU A 321 8.29 -19.83 4.52
N PRO A 322 8.20 -18.81 3.65
CA PRO A 322 6.91 -18.21 3.26
C PRO A 322 5.89 -19.23 2.71
N GLU A 323 6.34 -20.35 2.17
CA GLU A 323 5.53 -21.40 1.55
C GLU A 323 4.61 -22.17 2.51
N LEU A 324 4.98 -22.30 3.80
CA LEU A 324 4.25 -23.16 4.76
C LEU A 324 2.78 -22.75 4.95
N SER A 325 2.45 -21.52 4.59
CA SER A 325 1.11 -20.92 4.77
C SER A 325 0.40 -20.61 3.45
N LEU A 326 1.04 -20.87 2.31
CA LEU A 326 0.61 -20.37 1.01
C LEU A 326 0.28 -21.49 0.03
N HIS A 327 -0.86 -21.37 -0.64
CA HIS A 327 -1.20 -22.20 -1.79
C HIS A 327 -0.12 -22.05 -2.89
N PRO A 328 0.25 -23.11 -3.66
CA PRO A 328 1.32 -23.03 -4.65
C PRO A 328 1.17 -21.90 -5.69
N ARG A 329 -0.05 -21.55 -6.08
CA ARG A 329 -0.28 -20.40 -6.98
C ARG A 329 0.04 -19.06 -6.32
N TRP A 330 -0.21 -18.93 -5.02
CA TRP A 330 0.12 -17.73 -4.25
C TRP A 330 1.62 -17.59 -4.05
N GLN A 331 2.35 -18.71 -3.93
CA GLN A 331 3.81 -18.72 -3.87
C GLN A 331 4.44 -18.04 -5.10
N ARG A 332 3.86 -18.24 -6.30
CA ARG A 332 4.33 -17.64 -7.56
C ARG A 332 4.18 -16.11 -7.66
N SER A 333 3.24 -15.53 -6.92
CA SER A 333 2.96 -14.09 -6.89
C SER A 333 3.37 -13.42 -5.58
N PHE A 334 3.78 -14.19 -4.58
CA PHE A 334 4.11 -13.71 -3.24
C PHE A 334 5.13 -12.57 -3.26
N VAL A 335 6.27 -12.79 -3.93
CA VAL A 335 7.35 -11.81 -4.00
C VAL A 335 6.91 -10.53 -4.71
N GLU A 336 6.12 -10.65 -5.78
CA GLU A 336 5.60 -9.50 -6.52
C GLU A 336 4.67 -8.66 -5.65
N VAL A 337 3.80 -9.30 -4.87
CA VAL A 337 2.91 -8.59 -3.94
C VAL A 337 3.71 -7.96 -2.80
N VAL A 338 4.67 -8.67 -2.22
CA VAL A 338 5.54 -8.14 -1.18
C VAL A 338 6.25 -6.89 -1.68
N LEU A 339 6.88 -6.93 -2.85
CA LEU A 339 7.58 -5.79 -3.43
C LEU A 339 6.61 -4.65 -3.77
N LYS A 340 5.43 -4.96 -4.32
CA LYS A 340 4.42 -3.96 -4.69
C LYS A 340 3.85 -3.21 -3.48
N GLN A 341 3.66 -3.92 -2.37
CA GLN A 341 3.10 -3.36 -1.13
C GLN A 341 4.17 -2.79 -0.20
N SER A 342 5.44 -3.12 -0.42
CA SER A 342 6.55 -2.55 0.32
C SER A 342 6.87 -1.13 -0.14
N PRO A 343 7.47 -0.30 0.73
CA PRO A 343 8.08 0.96 0.32
C PRO A 343 9.07 0.77 -0.84
N LYS A 344 9.20 1.81 -1.68
CA LYS A 344 10.22 1.82 -2.74
C LYS A 344 11.61 1.65 -2.13
N GLY A 345 12.41 0.78 -2.72
CA GLY A 345 13.77 0.47 -2.25
C GLY A 345 13.82 -0.55 -1.11
N THR A 346 12.71 -1.23 -0.78
CA THR A 346 12.75 -2.34 0.18
C THR A 346 13.47 -3.55 -0.41
N GLN A 347 14.52 -4.00 0.28
CA GLN A 347 15.22 -5.25 0.02
C GLN A 347 14.47 -6.41 0.70
N VAL A 348 14.18 -7.46 -0.06
CA VAL A 348 13.53 -8.68 0.45
C VAL A 348 14.55 -9.81 0.50
N ILE A 349 14.69 -10.44 1.67
CA ILE A 349 15.57 -11.58 1.92
C ILE A 349 14.67 -12.73 2.38
N MET A 350 14.78 -13.89 1.74
CA MET A 350 13.94 -15.04 2.08
C MET A 350 14.76 -16.31 2.18
N ALA A 351 14.45 -17.13 3.17
CA ALA A 351 14.79 -18.55 3.19
C ALA A 351 13.56 -19.33 2.71
N THR A 352 13.74 -20.23 1.74
CA THR A 352 12.64 -21.00 1.14
C THR A 352 13.18 -22.29 0.53
N HIS A 353 12.40 -23.36 0.67
CA HIS A 353 12.53 -24.62 -0.05
C HIS A 353 11.63 -24.68 -1.30
N SER A 354 10.72 -23.73 -1.49
CA SER A 354 9.74 -23.74 -2.57
C SER A 354 10.34 -23.39 -3.94
N PRO A 355 10.29 -24.32 -4.91
CA PRO A 355 10.67 -24.02 -6.30
C PRO A 355 9.77 -22.96 -6.94
N GLU A 356 8.51 -22.84 -6.49
CA GLU A 356 7.53 -21.90 -7.04
C GLU A 356 7.91 -20.44 -6.73
N ILE A 357 8.51 -20.20 -5.55
CA ILE A 357 9.04 -18.89 -5.18
C ILE A 357 10.34 -18.62 -5.93
N VAL A 358 11.25 -19.60 -5.97
CA VAL A 358 12.59 -19.45 -6.54
C VAL A 358 12.60 -19.30 -8.07
N SER A 359 11.64 -19.90 -8.78
CA SER A 359 11.67 -20.04 -10.25
C SER A 359 11.91 -18.73 -11.01
N LYS A 360 11.27 -17.63 -10.57
CA LYS A 360 11.40 -16.28 -11.18
C LYS A 360 12.66 -15.51 -10.75
N TYR A 361 13.27 -15.89 -9.62
CA TYR A 361 14.33 -15.11 -8.96
C TYR A 361 15.67 -15.84 -8.88
N ARG A 362 15.89 -16.87 -9.72
CA ARG A 362 17.10 -17.70 -9.70
C ARG A 362 18.41 -16.91 -9.71
N ALA A 363 18.48 -15.80 -10.45
CA ALA A 363 19.67 -14.95 -10.52
C ALA A 363 20.02 -14.26 -9.17
N SER A 364 19.04 -14.16 -8.27
CA SER A 364 19.16 -13.55 -6.94
C SER A 364 19.25 -14.59 -5.82
N CYS A 365 19.35 -15.89 -6.14
CA CYS A 365 19.38 -16.97 -5.17
C CYS A 365 20.82 -17.36 -4.80
N VAL A 366 21.02 -17.68 -3.53
CA VAL A 366 22.25 -18.32 -3.03
C VAL A 366 21.84 -19.68 -2.49
N ILE A 367 22.44 -20.74 -3.05
CA ILE A 367 22.22 -22.11 -2.56
C ILE A 367 23.03 -22.26 -1.28
N LEU A 368 22.33 -22.58 -0.19
CA LEU A 368 22.97 -22.96 1.07
C LEU A 368 23.22 -24.47 1.02
N ASP A 369 24.41 -24.86 0.54
CA ASP A 369 24.84 -26.25 0.69
C ASP A 369 25.00 -26.58 2.18
N LYS A 370 24.62 -27.80 2.57
CA LYS A 370 25.03 -28.34 3.87
C LYS A 370 26.55 -28.28 3.91
N ALA A 371 27.08 -27.38 4.74
CA ALA A 371 28.46 -27.48 5.20
C ALA A 371 28.69 -28.95 5.55
N HIS A 372 29.69 -29.55 4.91
CA HIS A 372 30.11 -30.90 5.21
C HIS A 372 30.21 -31.04 6.73
N GLY A 373 29.51 -32.04 7.27
CA GLY A 373 29.68 -32.40 8.67
C GLY A 373 31.16 -32.67 8.91
N HIS A 374 31.79 -31.82 9.71
CA HIS A 374 32.97 -32.24 10.44
C HIS A 374 32.44 -33.02 11.64
N GLY A 375 32.64 -34.35 11.57
CA GLY A 375 32.26 -35.31 12.60
C GLY A 375 33.18 -35.31 13.81
#